data_AF-W7DNM6-F1
#
_entry.id   AF-W7DNM6-F1
#
_cell.length_a   1.000
_cell.length_b   1.000
_cell.length_c   1.000
_cell.angle_alpha   90.00
_cell.angle_beta   90.00
_cell.angle_gamma   90.00
#
_symmetry.space_group_name_H-M   'P 1'
#
loop_
_entity.id
_entity.type
_entity.pdbx_description
1 polymer ?
#
loop_
_entity_poly.entity_id
_entity_poly.type
_entity_poly.pdbx_seq_one_letter_code
_entity_poly.pdbx_strand_id
1 'polypeptide(L)' 'MCKYTVKMRFRDKETQVIYEVGTVLELTAERMKEITDKLGEEALEVFPETETTEKKETTKAKKADKKSE' A
#
# COMPACT_ATOMS: atom_id res chain seq x y z
N MET A 1 -14.19 6.02 1.79
CA MET A 1 -12.88 5.35 1.79
C MET A 1 -11.82 6.44 1.65
N CYS A 2 -10.65 6.30 2.27
CA CYS A 2 -9.62 7.34 2.24
C CYS A 2 -8.41 6.84 1.45
N LYS A 3 -7.76 7.74 0.71
CA LYS A 3 -6.52 7.44 -0.01
C LYS A 3 -5.33 7.67 0.91
N TYR A 4 -4.41 6.73 0.89
CA TYR A 4 -3.19 6.78 1.67
C TYR A 4 -1.97 6.53 0.77
N THR A 5 -0.91 7.27 1.03
CA THR A 5 0.40 7.06 0.43
C THR A 5 1.18 6.07 1.28
N VAL A 6 1.73 5.04 0.65
CA VAL A 6 2.68 4.14 1.29
C VAL A 6 3.99 4.86 1.50
N LYS A 7 4.43 4.96 2.75
CA LYS A 7 5.76 5.47 3.10
C LYS A 7 6.76 4.33 3.34
N MET A 8 6.26 3.13 3.60
CA MET A 8 7.08 1.94 3.87
C MET A 8 6.57 0.74 3.09
N ARG A 9 7.45 0.04 2.36
CA ARG A 9 7.05 -1.15 1.61
C ARG A 9 6.44 -2.20 2.54
N PHE A 10 5.28 -2.74 2.16
CA PHE A 10 4.65 -3.81 2.94
C PHE A 10 3.94 -4.81 2.05
N ARG A 11 3.85 -6.04 2.55
CA ARG A 11 3.06 -7.09 1.93
C ARG A 11 1.73 -7.20 2.65
N ASP A 12 0.66 -6.91 1.94
CA ASP A 12 -0.68 -7.07 2.45
C ASP A 12 -0.99 -8.57 2.61
N LYS A 13 -1.49 -8.95 3.78
CA LYS A 13 -1.72 -10.37 4.10
C LYS A 13 -2.94 -10.94 3.40
N GLU A 14 -3.93 -10.11 3.09
CA GLU A 14 -5.21 -10.52 2.49
C GLU A 14 -5.05 -10.72 0.99
N THR A 15 -4.54 -9.71 0.30
CA THR A 15 -4.36 -9.71 -1.15
C THR A 15 -3.05 -10.33 -1.60
N GLN A 16 -2.10 -10.54 -0.67
CA GLN A 16 -0.71 -10.94 -0.95
C GLN A 16 0.05 -9.98 -1.87
N VAL A 17 -0.48 -8.79 -2.10
CA VAL A 17 0.14 -7.73 -2.90
C VAL A 17 1.22 -7.04 -2.09
N ILE A 18 2.34 -6.73 -2.74
CA ILE A 18 3.40 -5.93 -2.16
C ILE A 18 3.18 -4.50 -2.65
N TYR A 19 2.93 -3.58 -1.71
CA TYR A 19 2.84 -2.16 -2.00
C TYR A 19 4.20 -1.51 -1.77
N GLU A 20 4.68 -0.79 -2.77
CA GLU A 20 5.96 -0.08 -2.71
C GLU A 20 5.79 1.34 -2.18
N VAL A 21 6.88 1.92 -1.66
CA VAL A 21 6.90 3.30 -1.18
C VAL A 21 6.53 4.27 -2.31
N GLY A 22 5.63 5.21 -2.02
CA GLY A 22 5.04 6.14 -2.98
C GLY A 22 3.76 5.64 -3.64
N THR A 23 3.35 4.39 -3.42
CA THR A 23 2.08 3.88 -3.95
C THR A 23 0.91 4.55 -3.25
N VAL A 24 -0.09 4.97 -4.01
CA VAL A 24 -1.36 5.45 -3.47
C VAL A 24 -2.34 4.30 -3.50
N LEU A 25 -2.89 3.95 -2.35
CA LEU A 25 -3.97 2.97 -2.28
C LEU A 25 -5.13 3.51 -1.46
N GLU A 26 -6.31 3.03 -1.81
CA GLU A 26 -7.53 3.34 -1.11
C GLU A 26 -7.77 2.27 -0.03
N LEU A 27 -7.81 2.70 1.23
CA LEU A 27 -8.01 1.81 2.37
C LEU A 27 -9.23 2.23 3.18
N THR A 28 -9.83 1.26 3.85
CA THR A 28 -10.80 1.50 4.93
C THR A 28 -10.06 1.87 6.22
N ALA A 29 -10.75 2.55 7.15
CA ALA A 29 -10.18 2.93 8.44
C ALA A 29 -9.69 1.70 9.23
N GLU A 30 -10.40 0.58 9.14
CA GLU A 30 -10.01 -0.69 9.77
C GLU A 30 -8.70 -1.23 9.21
N ARG A 31 -8.54 -1.23 7.88
CA ARG A 31 -7.31 -1.69 7.23
C ARG A 31 -6.12 -0.78 7.50
N MET A 32 -6.34 0.53 7.48
CA MET A 32 -5.31 1.51 7.87
C MET A 32 -4.83 1.24 9.29
N LYS A 33 -5.75 1.07 10.25
CA LYS A 33 -5.42 0.76 11.65
C LYS A 33 -4.63 -0.54 11.79
N GLU A 34 -5.00 -1.60 11.08
CA GLU A 34 -4.26 -2.87 11.08
C GLU A 34 -2.82 -2.72 10.53
N ILE A 35 -2.65 -1.91 9.49
CA ILE A 35 -1.34 -1.67 8.87
C ILE A 35 -0.48 -0.84 9.80
N THR A 36 -1.01 0.24 10.38
CA THR A 36 -0.28 1.10 11.32
C THR A 36 0.01 0.41 12.65
N ASP A 37 -0.86 -0.49 13.12
CA ASP A 37 -0.63 -1.30 14.33
C ASP A 37 0.56 -2.26 14.16
N LYS A 38 0.71 -2.83 12.96
CA LYS A 38 1.78 -3.79 12.64
C LYS A 38 3.10 -3.14 12.19
N LEU A 39 3.03 -2.05 11.42
CA LEU A 39 4.19 -1.42 10.79
C LEU A 39 4.57 -0.07 11.41
N GLY A 40 3.65 0.54 12.17
CA GLY A 40 3.79 1.90 12.69
C GLY A 40 2.96 2.93 11.91
N GLU A 41 2.61 4.02 12.57
CA GLU A 41 1.88 5.16 11.97
C GLU A 41 2.65 5.78 10.80
N GLU A 42 3.98 5.65 10.78
CA GLU A 42 4.85 6.10 9.70
C GLU A 42 4.74 5.28 8.41
N ALA A 43 4.04 4.15 8.40
CA ALA A 43 3.91 3.30 7.21
C ALA A 43 2.95 3.85 6.15
N LEU A 44 1.95 4.63 6.58
CA LEU A 44 0.90 5.20 5.74
C LEU A 44 0.74 6.69 6.04
N GLU A 45 0.69 7.51 5.01
CA GLU A 45 0.38 8.94 5.12
C GLU A 45 -0.95 9.23 4.44
N VAL A 46 -1.77 10.11 5.03
CA VAL A 46 -3.02 10.56 4.38
C VAL A 46 -2.65 11.25 3.08
N PHE A 47 -3.19 10.78 1.95
CA PHE A 47 -2.91 11.39 0.65
C PHE A 47 -3.64 12.75 0.56
N PRO A 48 -2.93 13.90 0.49
CA PRO A 48 -3.59 15.17 0.27
C PRO A 48 -4.09 15.23 -1.18
N GLU A 49 -5.41 15.28 -1.38
CA GLU A 49 -6.03 15.37 -2.72
C GLU A 49 -5.54 16.59 -3.54
N THR A 50 -4.84 17.54 -2.91
CA THR A 50 -4.32 18.76 -3.54
C THR A 50 -3.00 18.60 -4.29
N GLU A 51 -2.29 17.47 -4.17
CA GLU A 51 -1.05 17.20 -4.95
C GLU A 51 -1.35 16.27 -6.13
N THR A 52 -2.05 16.82 -7.13
CA THR A 52 -2.28 16.15 -8.41
C THR A 52 -1.09 16.38 -9.33
N THR A 53 0.06 15.72 -9.14
CA THR A 53 1.03 15.48 -10.22
C THR A 53 2.19 14.58 -9.75
N GLU A 54 2.53 13.60 -10.58
CA GLU A 54 3.76 12.80 -10.52
C GLU A 54 3.99 11.94 -9.27
N LYS A 55 3.66 10.65 -9.37
CA LYS A 55 4.69 9.59 -9.48
C LYS A 55 4.09 8.19 -9.64
N LYS A 56 4.44 7.61 -10.79
CA LYS A 56 4.62 6.18 -11.07
C LYS A 56 3.45 5.24 -10.75
N GLU A 57 2.59 5.14 -11.73
CA GLU A 57 2.01 3.89 -12.21
C GLU A 57 3.14 2.86 -12.51
N THR A 58 3.70 2.23 -11.49
CA THR A 58 4.52 1.02 -11.69
C THR A 58 4.48 0.15 -10.43
N THR A 59 3.53 -0.76 -10.36
CA THR A 59 3.90 -2.11 -9.91
C THR A 59 3.03 -3.13 -10.60
N LYS A 60 3.60 -3.73 -11.66
CA LYS A 60 3.24 -5.07 -12.12
C LYS A 60 3.13 -5.94 -10.88
N ALA A 61 1.91 -6.36 -10.53
CA ALA A 61 1.70 -7.46 -9.63
C ALA A 61 2.37 -8.70 -10.24
N LYS A 62 3.66 -8.90 -9.96
CA LYS A 62 4.31 -10.18 -10.17
C LYS A 62 3.63 -11.12 -9.17
N LYS A 63 2.57 -11.79 -9.63
CA LYS A 63 2.10 -13.05 -9.05
C LYS A 63 3.36 -13.92 -8.90
N ALA A 64 3.85 -14.02 -7.67
CA ALA A 64 4.78 -15.07 -7.31
C ALA A 64 3.96 -16.36 -7.39
N ASP A 65 4.04 -16.97 -8.58
CA ASP A 65 3.47 -18.25 -8.90
C ASP A 65 3.92 -19.28 -7.86
N LYS A 66 2.95 -19.99 -7.32
CA LYS A 66 3.11 -21.03 -6.31
C LYS A 66 3.07 -22.36 -7.05
N LYS A 67 4.04 -23.23 -6.71
CA LYS A 67 4.07 -24.71 -6.86
C LYS A 67 4.93 -25.33 -7.99
N SER A 68 5.90 -26.10 -7.49
CA SER A 68 6.11 -27.55 -7.73
C SER A 68 6.74 -28.01 -9.03
N GLU A 69 7.97 -28.52 -8.92
CA GLU A 69 8.32 -29.89 -9.32
C GLU A 69 9.37 -30.45 -8.35
#